data_AF-A0A095A3P5-F1
#
_entry.id   AF-A0A095A3P5-F1
#
_cell.length_a   1.000
_cell.length_b   1.000
_cell.length_c   1.000
_cell.angle_alpha   90.00
_cell.angle_beta   90.00
_cell.angle_gamma   90.00
#
_symmetry.space_group_name_H-M   'P 1'
#
loop_
_entity.id
_entity.type
_entity.pdbx_description
1 polymer ?
#
loop_
_entity_poly.entity_id
_entity_poly.type
_entity_poly.pdbx_seq_one_letter_code
_entity_poly.pdbx_strand_id
1 'polypeptide(L)'
;QLVGARRFTPGDREFDRKRRLLRNKIVQCLRNDREAWWSERANELEAAAGYGNCLKLFQLIRVASSKKSDVNGTIFEADGMPIDNIYRRLGRWAEFSERQFN
;
A
#
# COMPACT_ATOMS: atom_id res chain seq x y z
N GLN A 1 23.44 5.26 11.06
CA GLN A 1 21.96 5.28 10.89
C GLN A 1 21.31 6.08 12.03
N LEU A 2 20.44 7.05 11.72
CA LEU A 2 19.80 7.94 12.72
C LEU A 2 18.97 7.18 13.77
N VAL A 3 18.32 6.09 13.36
CA VAL A 3 17.58 5.18 14.25
C VAL A 3 18.51 4.51 15.27
N GLY A 4 19.70 4.07 14.82
CA GLY A 4 20.73 3.53 15.72
C GLY A 4 21.19 4.56 16.74
N ALA A 5 21.50 5.78 16.30
CA ALA A 5 21.92 6.87 17.20
C ALA A 5 20.87 7.20 18.28
N ARG A 6 19.57 7.00 18.00
CA ARG A 6 18.48 7.24 18.96
C ARG A 6 18.49 6.20 20.08
N ARG A 7 18.81 4.95 19.77
CA ARG A 7 18.88 3.85 20.74
C ARG A 7 20.00 4.05 21.77
N PHE A 8 21.09 4.70 21.36
CA PHE A 8 22.24 4.97 22.23
C PHE A 8 22.20 6.33 22.94
N THR A 9 21.11 7.10 22.82
CA THR A 9 21.01 8.38 23.54
C THR A 9 20.41 8.15 24.93
N PRO A 10 21.12 8.53 26.02
CA PRO A 10 20.64 8.32 27.39
C PRO A 10 19.31 9.02 27.71
N GLY A 11 18.66 8.56 28.77
CA GLY A 11 17.34 9.01 29.20
C GLY A 11 17.33 10.33 29.98
N ASP A 12 18.49 10.84 30.38
CA ASP A 12 18.61 11.99 31.29
C ASP A 12 18.18 13.31 30.64
N ARG A 13 17.77 14.27 31.49
CA ARG A 13 17.31 15.60 31.04
C ARG A 13 18.34 16.34 30.19
N GLU A 14 19.63 16.12 30.44
CA GLU A 14 20.73 16.72 29.68
C GLU A 14 20.68 16.33 28.18
N PHE A 15 20.17 15.14 27.86
CA PHE A 15 20.08 14.63 26.50
C PHE A 15 18.73 14.88 25.82
N ASP A 16 17.78 15.54 26.49
CA ASP A 16 16.44 15.79 25.93
C ASP A 16 16.48 16.54 24.61
N ARG A 17 17.31 17.59 24.54
CA ARG A 17 17.49 18.38 23.33
C ARG A 17 18.03 17.53 22.18
N LYS A 18 19.02 16.68 22.46
CA LYS A 18 19.62 15.75 21.50
C LYS A 18 18.61 14.70 21.01
N ARG A 19 17.83 14.12 21.92
CA ARG A 19 16.75 13.17 21.57
C ARG A 19 15.68 13.82 20.70
N ARG A 20 15.27 15.05 21.03
CA ARG A 20 14.27 15.80 20.23
C ARG A 20 14.78 16.09 18.83
N LEU A 21 16.00 16.60 18.70
CA LEU A 21 16.61 16.87 17.40
C LEU A 21 16.68 15.59 16.54
N LEU A 22 17.09 14.48 17.15
CA LEU A 22 17.22 13.22 16.45
C LEU A 22 15.87 12.64 16.04
N ARG A 23 14.84 12.74 16.89
CA ARG A 23 13.46 12.39 16.52
C ARG A 23 12.99 13.20 15.31
N ASN A 24 13.21 14.51 15.32
CA ASN A 24 12.82 15.39 14.22
C ASN A 24 13.53 15.00 12.91
N LYS A 25 14.84 14.72 12.97
CA LYS A 25 15.60 14.24 11.80
C LYS A 25 15.08 12.91 11.28
N ILE A 26 14.79 11.95 12.16
CA ILE A 26 14.21 10.65 11.76
C ILE A 26 12.85 10.85 11.08
N VAL A 27 11.97 11.65 11.68
CA VAL A 27 10.64 11.94 11.10
C VAL A 27 10.79 12.61 9.74
N GLN A 28 11.72 13.55 9.58
CA GLN A 28 11.96 14.21 8.30
C GLN A 28 12.46 13.23 7.24
N CYS A 29 13.46 12.40 7.56
CA CYS A 29 13.95 11.38 6.64
C CYS A 29 12.84 10.42 6.22
N LEU A 30 12.05 9.91 7.17
CA LEU A 30 10.93 9.01 6.86
C LEU A 30 9.86 9.66 5.98
N ARG A 31 9.61 10.97 6.14
CA ARG A 31 8.70 11.71 5.27
C ARG A 31 9.26 11.81 3.86
N ASN A 32 10.54 12.18 3.73
CA ASN A 32 11.21 12.27 2.44
C ASN A 32 11.25 10.91 1.72
N ASP A 33 11.59 9.83 2.43
CA ASP A 33 11.62 8.47 1.88
C ASP A 33 10.22 8.05 1.40
N ARG A 34 9.18 8.36 2.19
CA ARG A 34 7.80 8.10 1.81
C ARG A 34 7.36 8.90 0.59
N GLU A 35 7.71 10.18 0.53
CA GLU A 35 7.38 11.07 -0.59
C GLU A 35 8.06 10.61 -1.88
N ALA A 36 9.35 10.24 -1.81
CA ALA A 36 10.08 9.67 -2.92
C ALA A 36 9.42 8.37 -3.43
N TRP A 37 9.07 7.47 -2.50
CA TRP A 37 8.40 6.22 -2.84
C TRP A 37 7.03 6.45 -3.50
N TRP A 38 6.20 7.37 -2.98
CA TRP A 38 4.90 7.68 -3.60
C TRP A 38 5.03 8.36 -4.96
N SER A 39 6.03 9.24 -5.13
CA SER A 39 6.30 9.90 -6.40
C SER A 39 6.70 8.88 -7.48
N GLU A 40 7.61 7.96 -7.14
CA GLU A 40 7.98 6.86 -8.03
C GLU A 40 6.77 6.00 -8.39
N ARG A 41 5.94 5.66 -7.38
CA ARG A 41 4.76 4.82 -7.59
C ARG A 41 3.70 5.48 -8.47
N ALA A 42 3.51 6.79 -8.35
CA ALA A 42 2.61 7.56 -9.18
C ALA A 42 3.07 7.56 -10.65
N ASN A 43 4.36 7.80 -10.89
CA ASN A 43 4.94 7.76 -12.24
C ASN A 43 4.75 6.38 -12.89
N GLU A 44 4.97 5.29 -12.15
CA GLU A 44 4.72 3.94 -12.66
C GLU A 44 3.25 3.70 -13.00
N LEU A 45 2.32 4.21 -12.18
CA LEU A 45 0.87 4.08 -12.39
C LEU A 45 0.43 4.84 -13.65
N GLU A 46 0.88 6.08 -13.81
CA GLU A 46 0.60 6.91 -14.98
C GLU A 46 1.14 6.28 -16.25
N ALA A 47 2.39 5.79 -16.23
CA ALA A 47 2.96 5.07 -17.36
C ALA A 47 2.15 3.82 -17.72
N ALA A 48 1.82 2.98 -16.73
CA ALA A 48 1.02 1.77 -16.96
C ALA A 48 -0.37 2.10 -17.54
N ALA A 49 -1.02 3.16 -17.05
CA ALA A 49 -2.30 3.63 -17.58
C ALA A 49 -2.15 4.13 -19.03
N GLY A 50 -1.13 4.94 -19.31
CA GLY A 50 -0.86 5.46 -20.66
C GLY A 50 -0.57 4.38 -21.69
N TYR A 51 0.10 3.29 -21.30
CA TYR A 51 0.33 2.12 -22.16
C TYR A 51 -0.85 1.13 -22.21
N GLY A 52 -1.94 1.38 -21.48
CA GLY A 52 -3.06 0.43 -21.37
C GLY A 52 -2.68 -0.88 -20.68
N ASN A 53 -1.61 -0.92 -19.89
CA ASN A 53 -1.13 -2.12 -19.21
C ASN A 53 -1.91 -2.36 -17.91
N CYS A 54 -3.12 -2.91 -18.07
CA CYS A 54 -4.04 -3.19 -16.96
C CYS A 54 -3.43 -4.14 -15.91
N LEU A 55 -2.59 -5.10 -16.32
CA LEU A 55 -1.95 -6.05 -15.41
C LEU A 55 -0.97 -5.33 -14.48
N LYS A 56 -0.08 -4.49 -15.05
CA LYS A 56 0.85 -3.68 -14.26
C LYS A 56 0.09 -2.73 -13.36
N LEU A 57 -0.96 -2.06 -13.86
CA LEU A 57 -1.80 -1.17 -13.07
C LEU A 57 -2.40 -1.89 -11.84
N PHE A 58 -2.96 -3.10 -12.03
CA PHE A 58 -3.51 -3.91 -10.93
C PHE A 58 -2.45 -4.27 -9.88
N GLN A 59 -1.26 -4.72 -10.32
CA GLN A 59 -0.14 -5.01 -9.41
C GLN A 59 0.30 -3.76 -8.64
N LEU A 60 0.35 -2.61 -9.33
CA LEU A 60 0.75 -1.35 -8.73
C LEU A 60 -0.22 -0.92 -7.61
N ILE A 61 -1.52 -0.94 -7.91
CA ILE A 61 -2.61 -0.67 -6.96
C ILE A 61 -2.58 -1.66 -5.79
N ARG A 62 -2.37 -2.96 -6.06
CA ARG A 62 -2.34 -3.97 -5.00
C ARG A 62 -1.26 -3.69 -3.97
N VAL A 63 -0.03 -3.43 -4.40
CA VAL A 63 1.09 -3.09 -3.50
C VAL A 63 0.85 -1.76 -2.79
N ALA A 64 0.34 -0.74 -3.49
CA ALA A 64 0.04 0.57 -2.89
C ALA A 64 -1.08 0.48 -1.84
N SER A 65 -2.08 -0.38 -2.07
CA SER A 65 -3.24 -0.53 -1.18
C SER A 65 -2.90 -1.12 0.19
N SER A 66 -1.67 -1.61 0.41
CA SER A 66 -1.22 -2.19 1.68
C SER A 66 -2.11 -3.33 2.20
N LYS A 67 -3.06 -3.83 1.39
CA LYS A 67 -4.00 -4.87 1.80
C LYS A 67 -3.19 -6.13 2.04
N LYS A 68 -3.20 -6.59 3.31
CA LYS A 68 -2.70 -7.92 3.67
C LYS A 68 -3.30 -8.92 2.67
N SER A 69 -2.47 -9.85 2.22
CA SER A 69 -2.84 -10.94 1.32
C SER A 69 -3.99 -11.82 1.84
N ASP A 70 -4.44 -11.60 3.06
CA ASP A 70 -5.53 -12.34 3.74
C ASP A 70 -6.90 -12.16 3.10
N VAL A 71 -7.05 -11.28 2.11
CA VAL A 71 -8.16 -11.42 1.17
C VAL A 71 -7.78 -12.50 0.16
N ASN A 72 -7.76 -13.76 0.61
CA ASN A 72 -8.28 -14.80 -0.26
C ASN A 72 -9.75 -14.43 -0.41
N GLY A 73 -10.06 -13.66 -1.46
CA GLY A 73 -11.38 -13.12 -1.69
C GLY A 73 -12.32 -14.25 -2.04
N THR A 74 -12.70 -15.05 -1.05
CA THR A 74 -13.75 -16.04 -1.16
C THR A 74 -15.00 -15.25 -1.50
N ILE A 75 -15.37 -15.29 -2.77
CA ILE A 75 -16.58 -14.66 -3.28
C ILE A 75 -17.69 -15.63 -2.96
N PHE A 76 -18.78 -15.13 -2.41
CA PHE A 76 -19.96 -15.93 -2.10
C PHE A 76 -21.06 -15.64 -3.12
N GLU A 77 -21.81 -16.68 -3.46
CA GLU A 77 -23.09 -16.55 -4.15
C GLU A 77 -24.16 -15.96 -3.22
N ALA A 78 -25.31 -15.60 -3.77
CA ALA A 78 -26.42 -15.03 -2.99
C ALA A 78 -26.98 -16.01 -1.94
N ASP A 79 -26.77 -17.31 -2.13
CA ASP A 79 -27.12 -18.39 -1.19
C ASP A 79 -26.08 -18.56 -0.05
N GLY A 80 -24.99 -17.79 -0.07
CA GLY A 80 -23.92 -17.85 0.92
C GLY A 80 -22.88 -18.93 0.66
N MET A 81 -22.91 -19.62 -0.47
CA MET A 81 -21.93 -20.64 -0.81
C MET A 81 -20.66 -20.03 -1.43
N PRO A 82 -19.46 -20.49 -1.04
CA PRO A 82 -18.21 -19.99 -1.60
C PRO A 82 -18.04 -20.44 -3.05
N ILE A 83 -17.59 -19.54 -3.92
CA ILE A 83 -17.32 -19.84 -5.32
C ILE A 83 -15.89 -20.37 -5.45
N ASP A 84 -15.77 -21.66 -5.74
CA ASP A 84 -14.51 -22.35 -6.01
C ASP A 84 -14.08 -22.24 -7.49
N ASN A 85 -15.04 -22.17 -8.41
CA ASN A 85 -14.82 -22.10 -9.85
C ASN A 85 -14.36 -20.70 -10.30
N ILE A 86 -13.19 -20.65 -10.95
CA ILE A 86 -12.59 -19.42 -11.47
C ILE A 86 -13.46 -18.69 -12.51
N TYR A 87 -14.13 -19.42 -13.40
CA TYR A 87 -14.99 -18.81 -14.43
C TYR A 87 -16.22 -18.16 -13.81
N ARG A 88 -16.79 -18.79 -12.78
CA ARG A 88 -17.93 -18.23 -12.04
C ARG A 88 -17.52 -16.98 -11.25
N ARG A 89 -16.33 -16.98 -10.64
CA ARG A 89 -15.77 -15.77 -10.00
C ARG A 89 -15.60 -14.63 -11.00
N LEU A 90 -15.11 -14.89 -12.21
CA LEU A 90 -14.99 -13.87 -13.26
C LEU A 90 -16.36 -13.30 -13.67
N GLY A 91 -17.38 -14.16 -13.84
CA GLY A 91 -18.74 -13.73 -14.12
C GLY A 91 -19.30 -12.78 -13.05
N ARG A 92 -19.08 -13.12 -11.76
CA ARG A 92 -19.50 -12.26 -10.64
C ARG A 92 -18.77 -10.91 -10.61
N TRP A 93 -17.49 -10.89 -10.99
CA TRP A 93 -16.74 -9.63 -11.14
C TRP A 93 -17.30 -8.77 -12.27
N ALA A 94 -17.71 -9.37 -13.39
CA ALA A 94 -18.36 -8.66 -14.49
C ALA A 94 -19.71 -8.08 -14.06
N GLU A 95 -20.59 -8.88 -13.46
CA GLU A 95 -21.88 -8.42 -12.90
C GLU A 95 -21.72 -7.26 -11.91
N PHE A 96 -20.74 -7.37 -11.01
CA PHE A 96 -20.43 -6.30 -10.05
C PHE A 96 -19.99 -5.03 -10.76
N SER A 97 -19.09 -5.14 -11.74
CA SER A 97 -18.56 -3.99 -12.47
C SER A 97 -19.64 -3.30 -13.30
N GLU A 98 -20.49 -4.06 -13.98
CA GLU A 98 -21.64 -3.51 -14.72
C GLU A 98 -22.59 -2.75 -13.79
N ARG A 99 -22.88 -3.27 -12.60
CA ARG A 99 -23.75 -2.57 -11.62
C ARG A 99 -23.13 -1.31 -11.01
N GLN A 100 -21.81 -1.19 -10.99
CA GLN A 100 -21.12 -0.04 -10.38
C GLN A 100 -20.83 1.07 -11.38
N PHE A 101 -20.64 0.73 -12.65
CA PHE A 101 -20.14 1.65 -13.68
C PHE A 101 -21.09 1.88 -14.86
N ASN A 102 -22.23 1.17 -14.91
CA ASN A 102 -23.39 1.50 -15.76
C ASN A 102 -24.55 2.00 -14.89
#